data_AF-A0A175YBA6-F1
#
_entry.id   AF-A0A175YBA6-F1
#
_cell.length_a   1.000
_cell.length_b   1.000
_cell.length_c   1.000
_cell.angle_alpha   90.00
_cell.angle_beta   90.00
_cell.angle_gamma   90.00
#
_symmetry.space_group_name_H-M   'P 1'
#
loop_
_entity.id
_entity.type
_entity.pdbx_description
1 polymer ?
#
loop_
_entity_poly.entity_id
_entity_poly.type
_entity_poly.pdbx_seq_one_letter_code
_entity_poly.pdbx_strand_id
1 'polypeptide(L)' 'MQKGMLRPFLPLRFPKVPSVDGAGLPVAGLTAHSAGVKLDASGPRSNIVITAASGGVGLYVVQLAKHGKKESLSSLVLVS' A
#
# COMPACT_ATOMS: atom_id res chain seq x y z
N MET A 1 -33.33 -14.37 24.28
CA MET A 1 -32.65 -15.18 23.24
C MET A 1 -32.61 -14.39 21.94
N GLN A 2 -31.68 -13.45 21.76
CA GLN A 2 -31.34 -12.95 20.41
C GLN A 2 -29.91 -12.42 20.41
N LYS A 3 -28.96 -13.36 20.43
CA LYS A 3 -27.53 -13.12 20.38
C LYS A 3 -27.02 -13.81 19.12
N GLY A 4 -27.00 -13.09 18.01
CA GLY A 4 -26.47 -13.60 16.76
C GLY A 4 -27.07 -12.93 15.55
N MET A 5 -26.36 -11.94 14.99
CA MET A 5 -26.36 -11.70 13.52
C MET A 5 -25.33 -10.66 13.05
N LEU A 6 -24.65 -9.93 13.93
CA LEU A 6 -23.63 -8.94 13.52
C LEU A 6 -22.19 -9.47 13.49
N ARG A 7 -22.00 -10.76 13.78
CA ARG A 7 -20.69 -11.43 13.84
C ARG A 7 -20.17 -12.13 12.56
N PRO A 8 -20.82 -12.13 11.37
CA PRO A 8 -20.19 -12.73 10.19
C PRO A 8 -19.29 -11.78 9.38
N PHE A 9 -19.33 -10.46 9.60
CA PHE A 9 -18.82 -9.50 8.60
C PHE A 9 -17.75 -8.50 9.05
N LEU A 10 -17.39 -8.47 10.34
CA LEU A 10 -16.32 -7.59 10.84
C LEU A 10 -15.29 -8.40 11.63
N PRO A 11 -14.01 -8.49 11.21
CA PRO A 11 -12.98 -9.14 12.01
C PRO A 11 -12.87 -8.43 13.36
N LEU A 12 -12.91 -9.20 14.46
CA LEU A 12 -13.04 -8.69 15.84
C LEU A 12 -11.87 -7.81 16.32
N ARG A 13 -10.81 -7.70 15.52
CA ARG A 13 -9.59 -6.95 15.84
C ARG A 13 -9.02 -6.31 14.58
N PHE A 14 -9.53 -5.13 14.23
CA PHE A 14 -8.71 -4.21 13.45
C PHE A 14 -7.55 -3.74 14.33
N PRO A 15 -6.32 -3.65 13.80
CA PRO A 15 -5.22 -3.03 14.52
C PRO A 15 -5.65 -1.65 15.01
N LYS A 16 -5.56 -1.42 16.32
CA LYS A 16 -5.87 -0.12 16.92
C LYS A 16 -4.75 0.85 16.53
N VAL A 17 -4.86 1.47 15.36
CA VAL A 17 -3.98 2.57 14.94
C VAL A 17 -4.50 3.88 15.54
N PRO A 18 -3.64 4.70 16.16
CA PRO A 18 -4.06 6.01 16.66
C PRO A 18 -4.39 6.92 15.47
N SER A 19 -5.36 7.83 15.66
CA SER A 19 -5.86 8.68 14.56
C SER A 19 -4.76 9.51 13.90
N VAL A 20 -3.74 9.90 14.66
CA VAL A 20 -2.60 10.70 14.16
C VAL A 20 -1.73 9.91 13.18
N ASP A 21 -1.46 8.63 13.43
CA ASP A 21 -0.65 7.78 12.55
C ASP A 21 -1.37 7.49 11.23
N GLY A 22 -2.71 7.44 11.27
CA GLY A 22 -3.54 7.21 10.09
C GLY A 22 -3.92 8.47 9.30
N ALA A 23 -3.73 9.67 9.85
CA ALA A 23 -4.24 10.92 9.25
C ALA A 23 -3.62 11.22 7.88
N GLY A 24 -2.35 10.83 7.67
CA GLY A 24 -1.65 11.01 6.39
C GLY A 24 -1.94 9.92 5.35
N LEU A 25 -2.55 8.81 5.76
CA LEU A 25 -2.78 7.65 4.89
C LEU A 25 -3.65 7.95 3.67
N PRO A 26 -4.78 8.68 3.76
CA PRO A 26 -5.64 8.91 2.61
C PRO A 26 -4.93 9.65 1.49
N VAL A 27 -4.20 10.73 1.82
CA VAL A 27 -3.46 11.52 0.82
C VAL A 27 -2.28 10.72 0.30
N ALA A 28 -1.41 10.24 1.18
CA ALA A 28 -0.17 9.62 0.76
C ALA A 28 -0.39 8.26 0.06
N GLY A 29 -1.33 7.46 0.53
CA GLY A 29 -1.71 6.19 -0.07
C GLY A 29 -2.41 6.34 -1.42
N LEU A 30 -3.32 7.31 -1.55
CA LEU A 30 -4.00 7.57 -2.81
C LEU A 30 -3.05 8.18 -3.85
N THR A 31 -2.14 9.07 -3.44
CA THR A 31 -1.06 9.57 -4.31
C THR A 31 -0.13 8.43 -4.74
N ALA A 32 0.23 7.52 -3.84
CA ALA A 32 1.06 6.36 -4.20
C ALA A 32 0.34 5.42 -5.20
N HIS A 33 -0.98 5.26 -5.08
CA HIS A 33 -1.78 4.48 -6.01
C HIS A 33 -1.95 5.18 -7.37
N SER A 34 -2.19 6.50 -7.37
CA SER A 34 -2.35 7.28 -8.60
C SER A 34 -1.03 7.60 -9.31
N ALA A 35 0.12 7.39 -8.66
CA ALA A 35 1.45 7.50 -9.25
C ALA A 35 1.72 6.52 -10.40
N GLY A 36 0.73 5.71 -10.79
CA GLY A 36 0.77 4.94 -12.03
C GLY A 36 1.69 3.73 -11.97
N VAL A 37 2.08 3.29 -10.77
CA VAL A 37 2.77 2.01 -10.60
C VAL A 37 1.76 0.90 -10.96
N LYS A 38 1.86 0.40 -12.19
CA LYS A 38 1.11 -0.79 -12.62
C LYS A 38 1.63 -2.00 -11.86
N LEU A 39 0.94 -2.29 -10.75
CA LEU A 39 1.22 -3.43 -9.86
C LEU A 39 0.33 -4.64 -10.17
N ASP A 40 -0.49 -4.53 -11.22
CA ASP A 40 -1.42 -5.55 -11.69
C ASP A 40 -0.71 -6.72 -12.40
N ALA A 41 0.61 -6.64 -12.56
CA ALA A 41 1.44 -7.59 -13.30
C ALA A 41 1.00 -7.86 -14.75
N SER A 42 0.12 -7.02 -15.31
CA SER A 42 -0.20 -7.04 -16.74
C SER A 42 0.86 -6.22 -17.48
N GLY A 43 2.03 -6.81 -17.70
CA GLY A 43 3.09 -6.19 -18.50
C GLY A 43 4.48 -6.79 -18.29
N PRO A 44 5.41 -6.51 -19.22
CA PRO A 44 6.81 -6.90 -19.09
C PRO A 44 7.43 -6.32 -17.82
N ARG A 45 8.42 -7.05 -17.25
CA ARG A 45 9.11 -6.62 -16.04
C ARG A 45 9.66 -5.21 -16.20
N SER A 46 9.33 -4.31 -15.29
CA SER A 46 9.80 -2.92 -15.31
C SER A 46 10.68 -2.61 -14.11
N ASN A 47 11.66 -1.71 -14.31
CA ASN A 47 12.43 -1.11 -13.23
C ASN A 47 11.72 0.17 -12.81
N ILE A 48 11.54 0.34 -11.51
CA ILE A 48 10.95 1.56 -10.94
C ILE A 48 11.98 2.28 -10.07
N VAL A 49 12.00 3.61 -10.19
CA VAL A 49 12.84 4.51 -9.39
C VAL A 49 11.91 5.32 -8.50
N ILE A 50 12.15 5.30 -7.19
CA ILE A 50 11.37 6.06 -6.22
C ILE A 50 12.26 7.16 -5.65
N THR A 51 11.97 8.40 -6.03
CA THR A 51 12.58 9.60 -5.45
C THR A 51 11.92 9.93 -4.11
N ALA A 52 12.72 10.23 -3.09
CA ALA A 52 12.27 10.47 -1.72
C ALA A 52 11.50 9.28 -1.13
N ALA A 53 12.06 8.08 -1.28
CA ALA A 53 11.42 6.85 -0.80
C ALA A 53 11.24 6.78 0.73
N SER A 54 11.99 7.58 1.50
CA SER A 54 11.82 7.76 2.94
C SER A 54 10.68 8.73 3.30
N GLY A 55 10.16 9.49 2.32
CA GLY A 55 9.12 10.50 2.50
C GLY A 55 7.72 9.90 2.63
N GLY A 56 6.74 10.76 2.93
CA GLY A 56 5.36 10.38 3.24
C GLY A 56 4.70 9.50 2.18
N VAL A 57 4.87 9.81 0.89
CA VAL A 57 4.34 9.01 -0.24
C VAL A 57 5.28 7.86 -0.61
N GLY A 58 6.59 8.12 -0.58
CA GLY A 58 7.62 7.18 -1.01
C GLY A 58 7.57 5.86 -0.26
N LEU A 59 7.31 5.91 1.05
CA LEU A 59 7.15 4.73 1.88
C LEU A 59 5.98 3.84 1.40
N TYR A 60 4.85 4.43 1.03
CA TYR A 60 3.71 3.66 0.50
C TYR A 60 4.02 3.07 -0.87
N VAL A 61 4.70 3.82 -1.76
CA VAL A 61 5.10 3.31 -3.08
C VAL A 61 6.05 2.13 -2.95
N VAL A 62 7.00 2.16 -2.01
CA VAL A 62 7.90 1.01 -1.74
C VAL A 62 7.10 -0.21 -1.28
N GLN A 63 6.11 -0.04 -0.40
CA GLN A 63 5.29 -1.16 0.08
C GLN A 63 4.39 -1.72 -1.02
N LEU A 64 3.81 -0.85 -1.83
CA LEU A 64 3.00 -1.21 -2.98
C LEU A 64 3.86 -1.95 -4.03
N ALA A 65 5.07 -1.48 -4.31
CA ALA A 65 6.02 -2.16 -5.19
C ALA A 65 6.40 -3.56 -4.69
N LYS A 66 6.62 -3.74 -3.38
CA LYS A 66 6.96 -5.05 -2.79
C LYS A 66 5.80 -6.05 -2.81
N HIS A 67 4.57 -5.57 -2.69
CA HIS A 67 3.37 -6.42 -2.63
C HIS A 67 2.63 -6.56 -3.96
N GLY A 68 2.82 -5.64 -4.91
CA GLY A 68 2.45 -5.85 -6.30
C GLY A 68 3.12 -7.11 -6.81
N LYS A 69 2.37 -7.95 -7.52
CA LYS A 69 2.77 -9.31 -7.91
C LYS A 69 4.25 -9.35 -8.35
N LYS A 70 5.06 -10.06 -7.56
CA LYS A 70 6.55 -10.13 -7.58
C LYS A 70 7.15 -10.48 -8.95
N GLU A 71 6.33 -10.97 -9.87
CA GLU A 71 6.70 -11.37 -11.22
C GLU A 71 6.88 -10.22 -12.21
N SER A 72 6.50 -8.97 -11.87
CA SER A 72 6.60 -7.81 -12.77
C SER A 72 7.73 -6.82 -12.42
N LEU A 73 8.49 -7.01 -11.34
CA LEU A 73 9.62 -6.12 -11.01
C LEU A 73 10.96 -6.83 -11.23
N SER A 74 11.84 -6.19 -12.00
CA SER A 74 13.21 -6.69 -12.21
C SER A 74 14.16 -6.17 -11.13
N SER A 75 14.03 -4.90 -10.75
CA SER A 75 14.78 -4.28 -9.64
C SER A 75 14.06 -3.02 -9.13
N LEU A 76 14.19 -2.78 -7.82
CA LEU A 76 13.68 -1.59 -7.13
C LEU A 76 14.86 -0.73 -6.69
N VAL A 77 15.00 0.48 -7.22
CA VAL A 77 16.06 1.42 -6.84
C VAL A 77 15.47 2.53 -5.96
N LEU A 78 16.07 2.71 -4.78
CA LEU A 78 15.57 3.57 -3.72
C LEU A 78 16.51 4.79 -3.60
N VAL A 79 15.99 6.00 -3.85
CA VAL A 79 16.74 7.26 -3.70
C VAL A 79 16.16 8.00 -2.50
N SER A 80 16.97 8.18 -1.45
CA SER A 80 16.60 8.88 -0.21
C SER A 80 16.76 10.38 -0.33
#